data_AF-A0A6H2CY38-F1
#
_entry.id   AF-A0A6H2CY38-F1
#
_cell.length_a   1.000
_cell.length_b   1.000
_cell.length_c   1.000
_cell.angle_alpha   90.00
_cell.angle_beta   90.00
_cell.angle_gamma   90.00
#
_symmetry.space_group_name_H-M   'P 1'
#
loop_
_entity.id
_entity.type
_entity.pdbx_description
1 polymer ?
#
loop_
_entity_poly.entity_id
_entity_poly.type
_entity_poly.pdbx_seq_one_letter_code
_entity_poly.pdbx_strand_id
1 'polypeptide(L)' 'MYELVVEHNGVEELVFAHEDRRVVELRRQRHARALAPGEASIREMDPKKLKK' A
#
# COMPACT_ATOMS: atom_id res chain seq x y z
N MET A 1 -10.85 3.60 2.17
CA MET A 1 -10.03 2.38 2.44
C MET A 1 -8.60 2.71 2.06
N TYR A 2 -7.60 2.15 2.73
CA TYR A 2 -6.19 2.43 2.46
C TYR A 2 -5.49 1.19 1.92
N GLU A 3 -4.66 1.38 0.90
CA GLU A 3 -3.93 0.31 0.24
C GLU A 3 -2.44 0.59 0.30
N LEU A 4 -1.65 -0.43 0.58
CA LEU A 4 -0.21 -0.45 0.45
C LEU A 4 0.13 -1.11 -0.88
N VAL A 5 0.74 -0.34 -1.76
CA VAL A 5 1.23 -0.80 -3.05
C VAL A 5 2.75 -0.76 -3.01
N VAL A 6 3.39 -1.81 -3.49
CA VAL A 6 4.84 -1.86 -3.67
C VAL A 6 5.12 -1.84 -5.17
N GLU A 7 5.90 -0.87 -5.62
CA GLU A 7 6.37 -0.81 -7.00
C GLU A 7 7.79 -1.39 -7.07
N HIS A 8 7.98 -2.45 -7.84
CA HIS A 8 9.30 -3.02 -8.07
C HIS A 8 9.47 -3.39 -9.55
N ASN A 9 10.53 -2.89 -10.19
CA ASN A 9 10.81 -3.11 -11.61
C ASN A 9 9.65 -2.73 -12.56
N GLY A 10 8.92 -1.66 -12.25
CA GLY A 10 7.78 -1.19 -13.05
C GLY A 10 6.51 -2.05 -12.91
N VAL A 11 6.50 -2.99 -11.95
CA VAL A 11 5.32 -3.77 -11.58
C VAL A 11 4.80 -3.25 -10.24
N GLU A 12 3.54 -2.84 -10.22
CA GLU A 12 2.83 -2.44 -9.01
C GLU A 12 2.10 -3.65 -8.42
N GLU A 13 2.40 -3.98 -7.15
CA GLU A 13 1.74 -5.07 -6.43
C GLU A 13 1.02 -4.52 -5.19
N LEU A 14 -0.28 -4.87 -5.05
CA LEU A 14 -1.04 -4.61 -3.84
C LEU A 14 -0.64 -5.62 -2.76
N VAL A 15 0.10 -5.18 -1.76
CA VAL A 15 0.63 -6.07 -0.70
C VAL A 15 -0.22 -6.10 0.56
N PHE A 16 -1.03 -5.07 0.79
CA PHE A 16 -1.88 -4.96 1.98
C PHE A 16 -2.98 -3.92 1.79
N ALA A 17 -4.19 -4.15 2.31
CA ALA A 17 -5.25 -3.15 2.33
C ALA A 17 -5.99 -3.18 3.66
N HIS A 18 -6.33 -2.02 4.20
CA HIS A 18 -7.01 -1.88 5.48
C HIS A 18 -7.84 -0.60 5.55
N GLU A 19 -8.89 -0.57 6.38
CA GLU A 19 -9.71 0.62 6.56
C GLU A 19 -9.00 1.72 7.37
N ASP A 20 -8.12 1.30 8.28
CA ASP A 20 -7.30 2.19 9.12
C ASP A 20 -5.93 2.46 8.49
N ARG A 21 -5.68 3.72 8.17
CA ARG A 21 -4.40 4.23 7.64
C ARG A 21 -3.20 3.87 8.52
N ARG A 22 -3.34 3.93 9.85
CA ARG A 22 -2.23 3.67 10.79
C ARG A 22 -1.70 2.24 10.67
N VAL A 23 -2.59 1.30 10.41
CA VAL A 23 -2.24 -0.12 10.20
C VAL A 23 -1.46 -0.28 8.89
N VAL A 24 -1.87 0.42 7.83
CA VAL A 24 -1.16 0.42 6.54
C VAL A 24 0.21 1.09 6.65
N GLU A 25 0.31 2.21 7.39
CA GLU A 25 1.59 2.88 7.68
C GLU A 25 2.57 2.00 8.46
N LEU A 26 2.09 1.26 9.47
CA LEU A 26 2.91 0.30 10.19
C LEU A 26 3.48 -0.77 9.25
N ARG A 27 2.67 -1.23 8.30
CA ARG A 27 3.09 -2.23 7.30
C ARG A 27 4.11 -1.67 6.33
N ARG A 28 3.93 -0.41 5.87
CA ARG A 28 4.92 0.31 5.06
C ARG A 28 6.27 0.43 5.77
N GLN A 29 6.26 0.83 7.06
CA GLN A 29 7.49 0.95 7.84
C GLN A 29 8.19 -0.39 8.02
N ARG A 30 7.45 -1.49 8.23
CA ARG A 30 8.03 -2.84 8.27
C ARG A 30 8.67 -3.21 6.94
N HIS A 31 8.04 -2.90 5.82
CA HIS A 31 8.59 -3.14 4.49
C HIS A 31 9.91 -2.37 4.27
N ALA A 32 9.93 -1.08 4.59
CA ALA A 32 11.14 -0.25 4.51
C ALA A 32 12.29 -0.77 5.40
N ARG A 33 11.96 -1.30 6.58
CA ARG A 33 12.95 -1.89 7.50
C ARG A 33 13.45 -3.27 7.08
N ALA A 34 12.65 -4.00 6.31
CA ALA A 34 13.01 -5.35 5.85
C ALA A 34 13.99 -5.35 4.67
N LEU A 35 14.43 -4.17 4.18
CA LEU A 35 15.17 -4.02 2.93
C LEU A 35 14.48 -4.75 1.77
N ALA A 36 13.15 -4.83 1.83
CA ALA A 36 12.36 -5.50 0.82
C ALA A 36 12.50 -4.75 -0.51
N PRO A 37 12.55 -5.47 -1.65
CA PRO A 37 12.68 -4.84 -2.95
C PRO A 37 11.41 -4.06 -3.30
N GLY A 38 11.61 -2.86 -3.86
CA GLY A 38 10.53 -1.99 -4.33
C GLY A 38 10.24 -0.80 -3.42
N GLU A 39 9.51 0.17 -3.97
CA GLU A 39 9.07 1.36 -3.26
C GLU A 39 7.64 1.15 -2.72
N ALA A 40 7.49 1.22 -1.40
CA ALA A 40 6.20 1.06 -0.74
C ALA A 40 5.47 2.41 -0.61
N SER A 41 4.31 2.51 -1.27
CA SER A 41 3.45 3.68 -1.33
C SER A 41 2.05 3.39 -0.80
N ILE A 42 1.46 4.34 -0.08
CA ILE A 42 0.10 4.22 0.45
C ILE A 42 -0.85 5.00 -0.45
N ARG A 43 -1.91 4.35 -0.91
CA ARG A 43 -2.97 4.96 -1.71
C ARG A 43 -4.27 4.99 -0.92
N GLU A 44 -4.96 6.12 -1.00
CA GLU A 44 -6.31 6.26 -0.48
C GLU A 44 -7.30 5.82 -1.56
N MET A 45 -8.01 4.72 -1.33
CA MET A 45 -9.17 4.38 -2.13
C MET A 45 -10.37 5.20 -1.66
N ASP A 46 -10.77 6.11 -2.54
CA ASP A 46 -12.07 6.77 -2.48
C ASP A 46 -13.17 5.71 -2.63
N PRO A 47 -14.05 5.51 -1.64
CA PRO A 47 -15.15 4.55 -1.75
C PRO A 47 -16.13 4.90 -2.89
N LYS A 48 -16.05 6.12 -3.44
CA LYS A 48 -16.83 6.57 -4.60
C LYS A 48 -16.36 6.02 -5.94
N LYS A 49 -15.13 5.48 -6.05
CA LYS A 49 -14.64 4.84 -7.29
C LYS A 49 -15.11 3.38 -7.46
N LEU A 50 -15.80 2.82 -6.47
CA LEU A 50 -16.35 1.46 -6.52
C LEU A 50 -17.69 1.34 -7.29
N LYS A 51 -18.08 2.39 -8.03
CA LYS A 51 -19.26 2.38 -8.90
C LYS A 51 -18.89 2.89 -10.29
N LYS A 52 -18.54 1.99 -11.20
CA LYS A 52 -18.77 2.14 -12.63
C LYS A 52 -18.99 0.76 -13.24
#